data_AF-A0A5S4EZ76-F1
#
_entry.id   AF-A0A5S4EZ76-F1
#
_cell.length_a   1.000
_cell.length_b   1.000
_cell.length_c   1.000
_cell.angle_alpha   90.00
_cell.angle_beta   90.00
_cell.angle_gamma   90.00
#
_symmetry.space_group_name_H-M   'P 1'
#
loop_
_entity.id
_entity.type
_entity.pdbx_description
1 polymer ?
#
loop_
_entity_poly.entity_id
_entity_poly.type
_entity_poly.pdbx_seq_one_letter_code
_entity_poly.pdbx_strand_id
1 'polypeptide(L)'
;MTAETSVVTPCKHCGAAIEQRRGRGRPKAYCPEKDCQAAAKRERELRRATPGLEGALARAEQLYDRMESGLAAAIEPLARALADELSPAGVEAKLSAVQAEAHTRVAIARTEREQAFEQVRLAREAAEHARRQTAEMRARLQEAENERETALHDAERAREQALAALREAASTERQALQTAEEAQRRADAAEQRAKEAAHQVELTERARDQAVQELSERVELADRRATEARAQAVQAQEEAGQAREETDRAREETAAAVRDREQAERDVIAARAREEAAVQERERAVERAVAAERTAAEAGRDRAVALQEAERAATEVERLTGKVAAVEEENAAALARERKLVTREKARADTAAKERDQARAELRLERVRLEDLRAELEAARAEAAQLRERAVAAELRAG
;
A
#
# COMPACT_ATOMS: atom_id res chain seq x y z
N MET A 1 -30.44 -72.96 1.73
CA MET A 1 -31.30 -74.05 2.23
C MET A 1 -30.87 -74.38 3.65
N THR A 2 -31.51 -73.76 4.64
CA THR A 2 -31.18 -73.98 6.06
C THR A 2 -32.05 -75.10 6.60
N ALA A 3 -31.43 -76.24 6.94
CA ALA A 3 -32.10 -77.36 7.57
C ALA A 3 -32.78 -76.91 8.88
N GLU A 4 -34.11 -77.03 8.93
CA GLU A 4 -34.91 -76.73 10.11
C GLU A 4 -34.61 -77.75 11.20
N THR A 5 -33.73 -77.40 12.13
CA THR A 5 -33.52 -78.15 13.37
C THR A 5 -34.66 -77.83 14.33
N SER A 6 -35.72 -78.63 14.31
CA SER A 6 -36.79 -78.60 15.32
C SER A 6 -36.19 -78.99 16.68
N VAL A 7 -36.34 -78.12 17.68
CA VAL A 7 -35.91 -78.43 19.05
C VAL A 7 -37.04 -79.21 19.69
N VAL A 8 -36.76 -80.47 20.04
CA VAL A 8 -37.72 -81.34 20.73
C VAL A 8 -37.48 -81.21 22.23
N THR A 9 -38.51 -80.87 23.00
CA THR A 9 -38.44 -80.76 24.47
C THR A 9 -39.38 -81.78 25.10
N PRO A 10 -38.97 -82.53 26.14
CA PRO A 10 -39.87 -83.46 26.81
C PRO A 10 -40.97 -82.73 27.59
N CYS A 11 -42.16 -83.31 27.62
CA CYS A 11 -43.29 -82.84 28.42
C CYS A 11 -42.98 -82.94 29.91
N LYS A 12 -43.16 -81.85 30.65
CA LYS A 12 -42.87 -81.80 32.09
C LYS A 12 -43.71 -82.73 32.97
N HIS A 13 -44.77 -83.35 32.42
CA HIS A 13 -45.65 -84.25 33.19
C HIS A 13 -45.49 -85.72 32.76
N CYS A 14 -45.49 -86.02 31.46
CA CYS A 14 -45.48 -87.40 30.95
C CYS A 14 -44.23 -87.76 30.14
N GLY A 15 -43.27 -86.84 29.98
CA GLY A 15 -42.03 -87.06 29.24
C GLY A 15 -42.15 -87.10 27.71
N ALA A 16 -43.37 -87.07 27.15
CA ALA A 16 -43.58 -87.13 25.70
C ALA A 16 -42.85 -86.00 24.94
N ALA A 17 -42.28 -86.31 23.78
CA ALA A 17 -41.59 -85.36 22.92
C ALA A 17 -42.55 -84.26 22.43
N ILE A 18 -42.22 -82.99 22.69
CA ILE A 18 -42.95 -81.82 22.20
C ILE A 18 -42.09 -81.11 21.16
N GLU A 19 -42.60 -81.01 19.94
CA GLU A 19 -41.99 -80.18 18.91
C GLU A 19 -42.19 -78.70 19.23
N GLN A 20 -41.08 -77.99 19.48
CA GLN A 20 -41.12 -76.55 19.69
C GLN A 20 -41.13 -75.83 18.33
N ARG A 21 -42.13 -74.96 18.13
CA ARG A 21 -42.12 -74.03 17.00
C ARG A 21 -41.15 -72.89 17.30
N ARG A 22 -40.18 -72.63 16.42
CA ARG A 22 -39.32 -71.44 16.51
C ARG A 22 -40.16 -70.19 16.21
N GLY A 23 -40.48 -69.40 17.22
CA GLY A 23 -41.27 -68.16 17.10
C GLY A 23 -41.25 -67.32 18.38
N ARG A 24 -41.76 -66.08 18.32
CA ARG A 24 -41.90 -65.21 19.51
C ARG A 24 -43.04 -65.73 20.38
N GLY A 25 -42.72 -66.50 21.42
CA GLY A 25 -43.69 -67.03 22.37
C GLY A 25 -43.02 -67.89 23.44
N ARG A 26 -43.72 -68.13 24.55
CA ARG A 26 -43.22 -69.01 25.62
C ARG A 26 -43.17 -70.46 25.11
N PRO A 27 -42.03 -71.18 25.23
CA PRO A 27 -41.94 -72.58 24.85
C PRO A 27 -43.04 -73.43 25.50
N LYS A 28 -43.59 -74.40 24.76
CA LYS A 28 -44.64 -75.30 25.25
C LYS A 28 -44.02 -76.27 26.25
N ALA A 29 -44.40 -76.19 27.52
CA ALA A 29 -43.87 -77.07 28.57
C ALA A 29 -44.65 -78.39 28.73
N TYR A 30 -45.84 -78.49 28.13
CA TYR A 30 -46.75 -79.63 28.24
C TYR A 30 -47.29 -80.03 26.85
N CYS A 31 -47.50 -81.33 26.64
CA CYS A 31 -48.06 -81.81 25.38
C CYS A 31 -49.56 -81.47 25.30
N PRO A 32 -50.06 -81.06 24.12
CA PRO A 32 -51.46 -80.69 23.94
C PRO A 32 -52.39 -81.91 23.86
N GLU A 33 -51.86 -83.11 23.56
CA GLU A 33 -52.65 -84.29 23.24
C GLU A 33 -53.33 -84.96 24.45
N LYS A 34 -52.82 -84.76 25.67
CA LYS A 34 -53.24 -85.51 26.87
C LYS A 34 -53.66 -84.63 28.06
N ASP A 35 -54.00 -83.36 27.81
CA ASP A 35 -54.32 -82.38 28.87
C ASP A 35 -53.31 -82.36 30.03
N CYS A 36 -52.04 -82.67 29.74
CA CYS A 36 -50.99 -82.82 30.74
C CYS A 36 -50.76 -81.54 31.56
N GLN A 37 -51.09 -80.37 30.98
CA GLN A 37 -51.07 -79.11 31.69
C GLN A 37 -52.13 -79.04 32.80
N ALA A 38 -53.36 -79.49 32.53
CA ALA A 38 -54.45 -79.51 33.49
C ALA A 38 -54.22 -80.59 34.57
N ALA A 39 -53.74 -81.77 34.16
CA ALA A 39 -53.34 -82.84 35.09
C ALA A 39 -52.23 -82.39 36.05
N ALA A 40 -51.14 -81.82 35.54
CA ALA A 40 -50.06 -81.29 36.35
C ALA A 40 -50.50 -80.09 37.22
N LYS A 41 -51.47 -79.28 36.78
CA LYS A 41 -52.04 -78.20 37.59
C LYS A 41 -52.81 -78.77 38.79
N ARG A 42 -53.70 -79.73 38.56
CA ARG A 42 -54.47 -80.42 39.63
C ARG A 42 -53.54 -81.11 40.63
N GLU A 43 -52.52 -81.82 40.15
CA GLU A 43 -51.54 -82.49 41.00
C GLU A 43 -50.76 -81.49 41.88
N ARG A 44 -50.34 -80.35 41.33
CA ARG A 44 -49.68 -79.29 42.11
C ARG A 44 -50.60 -78.60 43.12
N GLU A 45 -51.87 -78.44 42.77
CA GLU A 45 -52.88 -77.88 43.69
C GLU A 45 -53.15 -78.85 44.84
N LEU A 46 -53.27 -80.14 44.54
CA LEU A 46 -53.40 -81.20 45.54
C LEU A 46 -52.19 -81.22 46.47
N ARG A 47 -50.97 -81.27 45.94
CA ARG A 47 -49.72 -81.25 46.75
C ARG A 47 -49.58 -79.98 47.59
N ARG A 48 -50.09 -78.84 47.13
CA ARG A 48 -50.09 -77.57 47.90
C ARG A 48 -51.12 -77.56 49.02
N ALA A 49 -52.26 -78.21 48.80
CA ALA A 49 -53.37 -78.32 49.75
C ALA A 49 -53.16 -79.46 50.76
N THR A 50 -52.23 -80.39 50.52
CA THR A 50 -51.86 -81.44 51.47
C THR A 50 -51.40 -80.81 52.80
N PRO A 51 -52.09 -81.07 53.93
CA PRO A 51 -51.67 -80.58 55.24
C PRO A 51 -50.35 -81.23 55.68
N GLY A 52 -49.52 -80.49 56.41
CA GLY A 52 -48.27 -81.00 56.99
C GLY A 52 -47.00 -80.66 56.19
N LEU A 53 -45.94 -81.43 56.45
CA LEU A 53 -44.58 -81.22 55.92
C LEU A 53 -44.53 -81.29 54.39
N GLU A 54 -45.30 -82.19 53.76
CA GLU A 54 -45.28 -82.40 52.32
C GLU A 54 -45.81 -81.18 51.55
N GLY A 55 -46.89 -80.55 52.02
CA GLY A 55 -47.40 -79.32 51.40
C GLY A 55 -46.53 -78.09 51.65
N ALA A 56 -45.82 -78.04 52.80
CA ALA A 56 -44.82 -77.01 53.07
C ALA A 56 -43.60 -77.16 52.15
N LEU A 57 -43.13 -78.38 51.93
CA LEU A 57 -42.04 -78.71 51.01
C LEU A 57 -42.40 -78.32 49.56
N ALA A 58 -43.60 -78.67 49.10
CA ALA A 58 -44.07 -78.32 47.75
C ALA A 58 -44.17 -76.80 47.50
N ARG A 59 -44.47 -75.99 48.53
CA ARG A 59 -44.44 -74.52 48.45
C ARG A 59 -43.02 -73.96 48.43
N ALA A 60 -42.11 -74.56 49.20
CA ALA A 60 -40.70 -74.20 49.20
C ALA A 60 -40.05 -74.49 47.83
N GLU A 61 -40.30 -75.67 47.25
CA GLU A 61 -39.85 -76.02 45.89
C GLU A 61 -40.32 -75.02 44.84
N GLN A 62 -41.59 -74.60 44.87
CA GLN A 62 -42.11 -73.58 43.94
C GLN A 62 -41.52 -72.17 44.15
N LEU A 63 -41.05 -71.86 45.36
CA LEU A 63 -40.31 -70.63 45.61
C LEU A 63 -38.91 -70.72 45.02
N TYR A 64 -38.22 -71.84 45.22
CA TYR A 64 -36.92 -72.12 44.60
C TYR A 64 -36.99 -72.08 43.08
N ASP A 65 -37.96 -72.74 42.44
CA ASP A 65 -38.14 -72.71 40.98
C ASP A 65 -38.33 -71.29 40.44
N ARG A 66 -39.04 -70.43 41.19
CA ARG A 66 -39.25 -69.03 40.82
C ARG A 66 -37.98 -68.19 41.00
N MET A 67 -37.24 -68.41 42.08
CA MET A 67 -35.96 -67.75 42.31
C MET A 67 -34.95 -68.16 41.25
N GLU A 68 -34.84 -69.45 40.94
CA GLU A 68 -33.97 -69.98 39.89
C GLU A 68 -34.35 -69.42 38.51
N SER A 69 -35.64 -69.44 38.15
CA SER A 69 -36.10 -68.87 36.87
C SER A 69 -35.88 -67.36 36.78
N GLY A 70 -36.08 -66.62 37.87
CA GLY A 70 -35.85 -65.18 37.94
C GLY A 70 -34.37 -64.81 37.86
N LEU A 71 -33.52 -65.56 38.57
CA LEU A 71 -32.08 -65.40 38.55
C LEU A 71 -31.51 -65.73 37.15
N ALA A 72 -31.96 -66.83 36.55
CA ALA A 72 -31.58 -67.19 35.19
C ALA A 72 -32.01 -66.12 34.17
N ALA A 73 -33.22 -65.56 34.30
CA ALA A 73 -33.69 -64.48 33.43
C ALA A 73 -32.90 -63.16 33.60
N ALA A 74 -32.32 -62.90 34.77
CA ALA A 74 -31.47 -61.74 35.02
C ALA A 74 -30.02 -61.96 34.58
N ILE A 75 -29.50 -63.19 34.73
CA ILE A 75 -28.13 -63.55 34.37
C ILE A 75 -27.99 -63.77 32.87
N GLU A 76 -28.96 -64.37 32.19
CA GLU A 76 -28.88 -64.74 30.77
C GLU A 76 -28.56 -63.52 29.86
N PRO A 77 -29.20 -62.33 30.01
CA PRO A 77 -28.83 -61.16 29.22
C PRO A 77 -27.42 -60.65 29.52
N LEU A 78 -26.98 -60.72 30.77
CA LEU A 78 -25.62 -60.32 31.18
C LEU A 78 -24.57 -61.29 30.64
N ALA A 79 -24.85 -62.59 30.72
CA ALA A 79 -23.99 -63.63 30.16
C ALA A 79 -23.89 -63.49 28.64
N ARG A 80 -25.00 -63.15 27.96
CA ARG A 80 -25.00 -62.89 26.53
C ARG A 80 -24.24 -61.63 26.14
N ALA A 81 -24.42 -60.53 26.88
CA ALA A 81 -23.64 -59.31 26.68
C ALA A 81 -22.14 -59.56 26.92
N LEU A 82 -21.77 -60.29 27.99
CA LEU A 82 -20.40 -60.68 28.26
C LEU A 82 -19.85 -61.61 27.18
N ALA A 83 -20.65 -62.55 26.68
CA ALA A 83 -20.24 -63.44 25.59
C ALA A 83 -20.04 -62.66 24.28
N ASP A 84 -20.92 -61.70 23.96
CA ASP A 84 -20.77 -60.85 22.78
C ASP A 84 -19.50 -59.98 22.91
N GLU A 85 -19.25 -59.40 24.08
CA GLU A 85 -18.11 -58.50 24.35
C GLU A 85 -16.75 -59.20 24.52
N LEU A 86 -16.75 -60.45 25.00
CA LEU A 86 -15.55 -61.29 25.19
C LEU A 86 -15.37 -62.32 24.07
N SER A 87 -16.33 -62.43 23.14
CA SER A 87 -16.15 -63.24 21.95
C SER A 87 -14.97 -62.71 21.13
N PRO A 88 -14.26 -63.59 20.39
CA PRO A 88 -13.21 -63.14 19.47
C PRO A 88 -13.69 -62.03 18.53
N ALA A 89 -14.92 -62.16 18.00
CA ALA A 89 -15.52 -61.16 17.11
C ALA A 89 -15.78 -59.81 17.80
N GLY A 90 -16.27 -59.80 19.05
CA GLY A 90 -16.51 -58.58 19.82
C GLY A 90 -15.21 -57.88 20.20
N VAL A 91 -14.19 -58.64 20.59
CA VAL A 91 -12.84 -58.11 20.88
C VAL A 91 -12.20 -57.54 19.61
N GLU A 92 -12.27 -58.24 18.47
CA GLU A 92 -11.78 -57.74 17.18
C GLU A 92 -12.52 -56.47 16.73
N ALA A 93 -13.83 -56.39 16.94
CA ALA A 93 -14.61 -55.19 16.65
C ALA A 93 -14.16 -54.00 17.51
N LYS A 94 -13.92 -54.21 18.81
CA LYS A 94 -13.38 -53.17 19.71
C LYS A 94 -11.96 -52.75 19.33
N LEU A 95 -11.09 -53.70 19.02
CA LEU A 95 -9.73 -53.40 18.57
C LEU A 95 -9.76 -52.61 17.26
N SER A 96 -10.64 -52.97 16.32
CA SER A 96 -10.82 -52.25 15.07
C SER A 96 -11.34 -50.83 15.29
N ALA A 97 -12.30 -50.65 16.21
CA ALA A 97 -12.80 -49.33 16.59
C ALA A 97 -11.69 -48.45 17.20
N VAL A 98 -10.92 -49.00 18.15
CA VAL A 98 -9.79 -48.28 18.77
C VAL A 98 -8.69 -47.97 17.75
N GLN A 99 -8.40 -48.88 16.83
CA GLN A 99 -7.46 -48.65 15.74
C GLN A 99 -7.95 -47.54 14.81
N ALA A 100 -9.23 -47.53 14.44
CA ALA A 100 -9.82 -46.48 13.61
C ALA A 100 -9.76 -45.11 14.29
N GLU A 101 -10.06 -45.03 15.60
CA GLU A 101 -9.89 -43.82 16.39
C GLU A 101 -8.43 -43.37 16.44
N ALA A 102 -7.49 -44.31 16.66
CA ALA A 102 -6.06 -44.01 16.67
C ALA A 102 -5.57 -43.48 15.32
N HIS A 103 -5.98 -44.11 14.21
CA HIS A 103 -5.67 -43.64 12.86
C HIS A 103 -6.24 -42.23 12.61
N THR A 104 -7.46 -41.96 13.07
CA THR A 104 -8.09 -40.63 12.97
C THR A 104 -7.30 -39.60 13.77
N ARG A 105 -6.91 -39.91 15.01
CA ARG A 105 -6.10 -39.00 15.85
C ARG A 105 -4.73 -38.72 15.24
N VAL A 106 -4.09 -39.74 14.66
CA VAL A 106 -2.80 -39.58 13.97
C VAL A 106 -2.95 -38.73 12.70
N ALA A 107 -4.03 -38.91 11.94
CA ALA A 107 -4.32 -38.10 10.77
C ALA A 107 -4.51 -36.62 11.18
N ILE A 108 -5.31 -36.35 12.21
CA ILE A 108 -5.51 -35.00 12.76
C ILE A 108 -4.16 -34.39 13.17
N ALA A 109 -3.37 -35.10 13.99
CA ALA A 109 -2.07 -34.61 14.45
C ALA A 109 -1.10 -34.32 13.30
N ARG A 110 -1.14 -35.10 12.20
CA ARG A 110 -0.34 -34.83 10.99
C ARG A 110 -0.81 -33.56 10.29
N THR A 111 -2.12 -33.39 10.12
CA THR A 111 -2.68 -32.17 9.50
C THR A 111 -2.38 -30.92 10.34
N GLU A 112 -2.50 -31.00 11.66
CA GLU A 112 -2.16 -29.88 12.57
C GLU A 112 -0.67 -29.56 12.51
N ARG A 113 0.20 -30.58 12.45
CA ARG A 113 1.64 -30.38 12.28
C ARG A 113 1.97 -29.70 10.95
N GLU A 114 1.34 -30.12 9.86
CA GLU A 114 1.52 -29.51 8.54
C GLU A 114 1.02 -28.06 8.52
N GLN A 115 -0.14 -27.78 9.11
CA GLN A 115 -0.64 -26.43 9.29
C GLN A 115 0.31 -25.57 10.13
N ALA A 116 0.85 -26.10 11.23
CA ALA A 116 1.82 -25.39 12.05
C ALA A 116 3.11 -25.05 11.29
N PHE A 117 3.62 -25.98 10.47
CA PHE A 117 4.78 -25.70 9.61
C PHE A 117 4.48 -24.63 8.55
N GLU A 118 3.29 -24.68 7.94
CA GLU A 118 2.85 -23.67 6.98
C GLU A 118 2.75 -22.28 7.63
N GLN A 119 2.16 -22.19 8.83
CA GLN A 119 2.09 -20.94 9.58
C GLN A 119 3.48 -20.38 9.92
N VAL A 120 4.42 -21.25 10.31
CA VAL A 120 5.82 -20.83 10.56
C VAL A 120 6.49 -20.35 9.27
N ARG A 121 6.24 -21.01 8.13
CA ARG A 121 6.76 -20.58 6.83
C ARG A 121 6.25 -19.19 6.46
N LEU A 122 4.93 -18.99 6.49
CA LEU A 122 4.30 -17.70 6.20
C LEU A 122 4.79 -16.60 7.15
N ALA A 123 4.93 -16.91 8.45
CA ALA A 123 5.46 -15.96 9.43
C ALA A 123 6.92 -15.57 9.14
N ARG A 124 7.76 -16.51 8.67
CA ARG A 124 9.14 -16.23 8.27
C ARG A 124 9.19 -15.37 7.01
N GLU A 125 8.41 -15.70 5.99
CA GLU A 125 8.33 -14.92 4.75
C GLU A 125 7.85 -13.49 5.02
N ALA A 126 6.82 -13.32 5.86
CA ALA A 126 6.34 -12.02 6.31
C ALA A 126 7.42 -11.23 7.08
N ALA A 127 8.15 -11.90 7.98
CA ALA A 127 9.24 -11.27 8.74
C ALA A 127 10.40 -10.85 7.83
N GLU A 128 10.77 -11.65 6.84
CA GLU A 128 11.79 -11.31 5.85
C GLU A 128 11.34 -10.16 4.94
N HIS A 129 10.08 -10.15 4.54
CA HIS A 129 9.50 -9.03 3.78
C HIS A 129 9.53 -7.73 4.59
N ALA A 130 9.09 -7.77 5.86
CA ALA A 130 9.14 -6.62 6.75
C ALA A 130 10.59 -6.11 6.98
N ARG A 131 11.56 -7.02 7.10
CA ARG A 131 12.99 -6.66 7.19
C ARG A 131 13.50 -5.98 5.93
N ARG A 132 13.14 -6.48 4.74
CA ARG A 132 13.49 -5.85 3.45
C ARG A 132 12.90 -4.45 3.34
N GLN A 133 11.60 -4.30 3.62
CA GLN A 133 10.94 -2.99 3.63
C GLN A 133 11.60 -2.01 4.62
N THR A 134 11.96 -2.48 5.81
CA THR A 134 12.66 -1.64 6.80
C THR A 134 14.05 -1.23 6.33
N ALA A 135 14.79 -2.14 5.68
CA ALA A 135 16.11 -1.85 5.12
C ALA A 135 16.03 -0.85 3.97
N GLU A 136 15.07 -1.01 3.07
CA GLU A 136 14.79 -0.07 1.97
C GLU A 136 14.40 1.32 2.50
N MET A 137 13.54 1.37 3.52
CA MET A 137 13.16 2.65 4.15
C MET A 137 14.37 3.35 4.78
N ARG A 138 15.24 2.60 5.47
CA ARG A 138 16.48 3.16 6.03
C ARG A 138 17.43 3.66 4.95
N ALA A 139 17.57 2.93 3.84
CA ALA A 139 18.39 3.38 2.71
C ALA A 139 17.87 4.70 2.13
N ARG A 140 16.55 4.81 1.90
CA ARG A 140 15.92 6.05 1.42
C ARG A 140 16.08 7.22 2.39
N LEU A 141 15.98 6.97 3.70
CA LEU A 141 16.21 8.01 4.71
C LEU A 141 17.67 8.48 4.69
N GLN A 142 18.63 7.56 4.59
CA GLN A 142 20.05 7.92 4.49
C GLN A 142 20.34 8.70 3.20
N GLU A 143 19.76 8.30 2.07
CA GLU A 143 19.87 9.03 0.80
C GLU A 143 19.32 10.45 0.94
N ALA A 144 18.12 10.62 1.53
CA ALA A 144 17.52 11.93 1.76
C ALA A 144 18.36 12.80 2.74
N GLU A 145 18.97 12.20 3.76
CA GLU A 145 19.87 12.91 4.68
C GLU A 145 21.14 13.38 3.96
N ASN A 146 21.74 12.53 3.13
CA ASN A 146 22.93 12.87 2.33
C ASN A 146 22.62 13.96 1.29
N GLU A 147 21.46 13.89 0.62
CA GLU A 147 20.98 14.93 -0.29
C GLU A 147 20.78 16.26 0.45
N ARG A 148 20.19 16.23 1.65
CA ARG A 148 20.02 17.43 2.48
C ARG A 148 21.37 18.02 2.88
N GLU A 149 22.33 17.21 3.30
CA GLU A 149 23.68 17.68 3.65
C GLU A 149 24.40 18.30 2.45
N THR A 150 24.28 17.67 1.29
CA THR A 150 24.84 18.20 0.04
C THR A 150 24.21 19.54 -0.32
N ALA A 151 22.88 19.66 -0.25
CA ALA A 151 22.16 20.90 -0.51
C ALA A 151 22.53 22.01 0.48
N LEU A 152 22.72 21.69 1.76
CA LEU A 152 23.20 22.66 2.76
C LEU A 152 24.61 23.13 2.44
N HIS A 153 25.52 22.22 2.09
CA HIS A 153 26.90 22.56 1.73
C HIS A 153 26.97 23.42 0.48
N ASP A 154 26.16 23.13 -0.54
CA ASP A 154 26.07 23.94 -1.75
C ASP A 154 25.47 25.32 -1.47
N ALA A 155 24.47 25.43 -0.58
CA ALA A 155 23.93 26.70 -0.14
C ALA A 155 24.96 27.54 0.64
N GLU A 156 25.76 26.91 1.50
CA GLU A 156 26.87 27.56 2.21
C GLU A 156 27.93 28.08 1.23
N ARG A 157 28.37 27.26 0.27
CA ARG A 157 29.29 27.69 -0.79
C ARG A 157 28.75 28.84 -1.62
N ALA A 158 27.48 28.77 -2.03
CA ALA A 158 26.85 29.85 -2.78
C ALA A 158 26.80 31.15 -1.98
N ARG A 159 26.54 31.06 -0.66
CA ARG A 159 26.59 32.22 0.24
C ARG A 159 28.00 32.79 0.37
N GLU A 160 29.02 31.94 0.51
CA GLU A 160 30.42 32.39 0.56
C GLU A 160 30.85 33.08 -0.73
N GLN A 161 30.48 32.52 -1.89
CA GLN A 161 30.73 33.12 -3.20
C GLN A 161 30.01 34.47 -3.35
N ALA A 162 28.75 34.57 -2.93
CA ALA A 162 28.01 35.83 -2.95
C ALA A 162 28.66 36.89 -2.05
N LEU A 163 29.11 36.51 -0.85
CA LEU A 163 29.83 37.42 0.04
C LEU A 163 31.20 37.83 -0.53
N ALA A 164 31.90 36.94 -1.21
CA ALA A 164 33.15 37.26 -1.91
C ALA A 164 32.90 38.27 -3.05
N ALA A 165 31.90 38.01 -3.89
CA ALA A 165 31.51 38.92 -4.99
C ALA A 165 31.10 40.30 -4.47
N LEU A 166 30.36 40.38 -3.35
CA LEU A 166 30.01 41.66 -2.72
C LEU A 166 31.24 42.41 -2.20
N ARG A 167 32.24 41.71 -1.63
CA ARG A 167 33.49 42.33 -1.17
C ARG A 167 34.32 42.87 -2.33
N GLU A 168 34.38 42.12 -3.43
CA GLU A 168 35.06 42.53 -4.66
C GLU A 168 34.36 43.74 -5.29
N ALA A 169 33.03 43.73 -5.37
CA ALA A 169 32.25 44.88 -5.82
C ALA A 169 32.50 46.12 -4.94
N ALA A 170 32.52 45.95 -3.61
CA ALA A 170 32.81 47.04 -2.68
C ALA A 170 34.26 47.54 -2.76
N SER A 171 35.23 46.68 -3.13
CA SER A 171 36.61 47.13 -3.35
C SER A 171 36.77 47.86 -4.68
N THR A 172 36.12 47.39 -5.75
CA THR A 172 36.15 48.06 -7.06
C THR A 172 35.42 49.40 -7.02
N GLU A 173 34.30 49.50 -6.31
CA GLU A 173 33.60 50.78 -6.09
C GLU A 173 34.50 51.79 -5.36
N ARG A 174 35.18 51.36 -4.28
CA ARG A 174 36.13 52.24 -3.57
C ARG A 174 37.28 52.69 -4.45
N GLN A 175 37.83 51.82 -5.29
CA GLN A 175 38.87 52.19 -6.26
C GLN A 175 38.34 53.16 -7.33
N ALA A 176 37.12 52.94 -7.82
CA ALA A 176 36.48 53.84 -8.78
C ALA A 176 36.25 55.24 -8.18
N LEU A 177 35.80 55.31 -6.93
CA LEU A 177 35.67 56.59 -6.22
C LEU A 177 37.02 57.29 -6.02
N GLN A 178 38.06 56.56 -5.59
CA GLN A 178 39.40 57.13 -5.43
C GLN A 178 39.97 57.67 -6.75
N THR A 179 39.83 56.90 -7.84
CA THR A 179 40.30 57.34 -9.16
C THR A 179 39.51 58.52 -9.70
N ALA A 180 38.20 58.59 -9.43
CA ALA A 180 37.37 59.75 -9.74
C ALA A 180 37.78 60.99 -8.94
N GLU A 181 38.02 60.86 -7.63
CA GLU A 181 38.53 61.96 -6.80
C GLU A 181 39.91 62.45 -7.25
N GLU A 182 40.82 61.55 -7.62
CA GLU A 182 42.12 61.91 -8.17
C GLU A 182 42.02 62.59 -9.54
N ALA A 183 41.07 62.16 -10.38
CA ALA A 183 40.80 62.81 -11.66
C ALA A 183 40.22 64.21 -11.45
N GLN A 184 39.30 64.38 -10.49
CA GLN A 184 38.74 65.67 -10.09
C GLN A 184 39.86 66.62 -9.61
N ARG A 185 40.72 66.18 -8.68
CA ARG A 185 41.85 66.99 -8.20
C ARG A 185 42.81 67.39 -9.32
N ARG A 186 43.05 66.50 -10.29
CA ARG A 186 43.87 66.80 -11.46
C ARG A 186 43.20 67.82 -12.38
N ALA A 187 41.88 67.73 -12.58
CA ALA A 187 41.11 68.70 -13.35
C ALA A 187 41.13 70.08 -12.67
N ASP A 188 40.86 70.15 -11.36
CA ASP A 188 40.90 71.40 -10.59
C ASP A 188 42.29 72.06 -10.66
N ALA A 189 43.37 71.27 -10.52
CA ALA A 189 44.74 71.75 -10.64
C ALA A 189 45.11 72.20 -12.07
N ALA A 190 44.51 71.61 -13.10
CA ALA A 190 44.67 72.04 -14.48
C ALA A 190 43.90 73.36 -14.73
N GLU A 191 42.70 73.51 -14.17
CA GLU A 191 41.91 74.72 -14.26
C GLU A 191 42.60 75.90 -13.57
N GLN A 192 43.19 75.70 -12.38
CA GLN A 192 43.96 76.74 -11.71
C GLN A 192 45.18 77.17 -12.53
N ARG A 193 45.92 76.21 -13.10
CA ARG A 193 47.03 76.51 -14.02
C ARG A 193 46.57 77.27 -15.26
N ALA A 194 45.40 76.95 -15.81
CA ALA A 194 44.83 77.66 -16.94
C ALA A 194 44.43 79.10 -16.56
N LYS A 195 43.85 79.31 -15.39
CA LYS A 195 43.53 80.65 -14.85
C LYS A 195 44.78 81.49 -14.62
N GLU A 196 45.81 80.91 -14.01
CA GLU A 196 47.11 81.56 -13.82
C GLU A 196 47.76 81.91 -15.16
N ALA A 197 47.76 80.99 -16.13
CA ALA A 197 48.27 81.25 -17.47
C ALA A 197 47.48 82.36 -18.17
N ALA A 198 46.15 82.37 -18.09
CA ALA A 198 45.30 83.42 -18.64
C ALA A 198 45.58 84.79 -17.98
N HIS A 199 45.78 84.81 -16.66
CA HIS A 199 46.14 86.04 -15.95
C HIS A 199 47.54 86.55 -16.37
N GLN A 200 48.51 85.65 -16.56
CA GLN A 200 49.82 86.02 -17.08
C GLN A 200 49.72 86.57 -18.51
N VAL A 201 48.92 85.95 -19.38
CA VAL A 201 48.66 86.47 -20.73
C VAL A 201 48.06 87.87 -20.63
N GLU A 202 47.04 88.09 -19.81
CA GLU A 202 46.43 89.41 -19.61
C GLU A 202 47.44 90.46 -19.10
N LEU A 203 48.32 90.10 -18.16
CA LEU A 203 49.39 90.98 -17.70
C LEU A 203 50.40 91.30 -18.81
N THR A 204 50.78 90.31 -19.62
CA THR A 204 51.67 90.53 -20.77
C THR A 204 51.01 91.35 -21.86
N GLU A 205 49.71 91.20 -22.10
CA GLU A 205 48.94 92.02 -23.03
C GLU A 205 48.85 93.46 -22.53
N ARG A 206 48.56 93.68 -21.25
CA ARG A 206 48.58 95.03 -20.66
C ARG A 206 49.96 95.68 -20.73
N ALA A 207 51.03 94.92 -20.50
CA ALA A 207 52.40 95.41 -20.65
C ALA A 207 52.73 95.72 -22.11
N ARG A 208 52.25 94.90 -23.05
CA ARG A 208 52.37 95.15 -24.49
C ARG A 208 51.60 96.39 -24.90
N ASP A 209 50.37 96.55 -24.44
CA ASP A 209 49.52 97.69 -24.78
C ASP A 209 50.09 98.99 -24.18
N GLN A 210 50.67 98.94 -22.97
CA GLN A 210 51.45 100.05 -22.41
C GLN A 210 52.69 100.35 -23.25
N ALA A 211 53.44 99.34 -23.68
CA ALA A 211 54.59 99.53 -24.56
C ALA A 211 54.19 100.09 -25.93
N VAL A 212 53.05 99.67 -26.48
CA VAL A 212 52.49 100.19 -27.74
C VAL A 212 52.02 101.63 -27.57
N GLN A 213 51.42 101.99 -26.44
CA GLN A 213 51.06 103.38 -26.12
C GLN A 213 52.31 104.26 -25.98
N GLU A 214 53.32 103.83 -25.22
CA GLU A 214 54.60 104.54 -25.11
C GLU A 214 55.32 104.66 -26.47
N LEU A 215 55.26 103.63 -27.31
CA LEU A 215 55.76 103.68 -28.68
C LEU A 215 54.95 104.64 -29.54
N SER A 216 53.62 104.67 -29.41
CA SER A 216 52.76 105.59 -30.17
C SER A 216 53.02 107.05 -29.80
N GLU A 217 53.21 107.37 -28.52
CA GLU A 217 53.58 108.71 -28.06
C GLU A 217 54.98 109.11 -28.54
N ARG A 218 55.93 108.17 -28.59
CA ARG A 218 57.27 108.38 -29.17
C ARG A 218 57.24 108.52 -30.69
N VAL A 219 56.35 107.81 -31.37
CA VAL A 219 56.15 107.88 -32.83
C VAL A 219 55.45 109.18 -33.22
N GLU A 220 54.49 109.68 -32.46
CA GLU A 220 53.86 110.99 -32.70
C GLU A 220 54.83 112.16 -32.47
N LEU A 221 55.78 112.02 -31.53
CA LEU A 221 56.88 112.97 -31.33
C LEU A 221 57.94 112.86 -32.45
N ALA A 222 58.13 111.66 -33.02
CA ALA A 222 59.07 111.39 -34.10
C ALA A 222 58.51 111.76 -35.50
N ASP A 223 57.20 111.64 -35.75
CA ASP A 223 56.58 111.92 -37.05
C ASP A 223 56.61 113.42 -37.40
N ARG A 224 56.62 114.29 -36.38
CA ARG A 224 56.90 115.74 -36.53
C ARG A 224 58.36 116.08 -36.85
N ARG A 225 59.29 115.14 -36.60
CA ARG A 225 60.72 115.28 -36.93
C ARG A 225 61.11 114.51 -38.20
N ALA A 226 60.30 113.53 -38.62
CA ALA A 226 60.51 112.69 -39.78
C ALA A 226 59.96 113.29 -41.09
N THR A 227 59.03 114.24 -41.03
CA THR A 227 58.55 114.95 -42.24
C THR A 227 59.65 115.80 -42.90
N GLU A 228 60.67 116.24 -42.15
CA GLU A 228 61.84 116.95 -42.68
C GLU A 228 63.00 116.02 -43.09
N ALA A 229 63.05 114.77 -42.59
CA ALA A 229 64.14 113.82 -42.88
C ALA A 229 63.79 112.76 -43.96
N ARG A 230 62.50 112.60 -44.30
CA ARG A 230 62.00 111.63 -45.29
C ARG A 230 62.32 111.98 -46.75
N ALA A 231 62.93 113.12 -47.03
CA ALA A 231 63.36 113.48 -48.39
C ALA A 231 64.67 112.78 -48.85
N GLN A 232 65.44 112.15 -47.95
CA GLN A 232 66.80 111.70 -48.30
C GLN A 232 67.14 110.22 -48.01
N ALA A 233 66.21 109.41 -47.48
CA ALA A 233 66.52 108.04 -47.05
C ALA A 233 65.54 106.95 -47.53
N VAL A 234 64.71 107.24 -48.55
CA VAL A 234 63.75 106.27 -49.12
C VAL A 234 64.39 105.34 -50.17
N GLN A 235 65.57 105.66 -50.72
CA GLN A 235 66.10 104.92 -51.87
C GLN A 235 67.02 103.73 -51.55
N ALA A 236 67.25 103.35 -50.28
CA ALA A 236 68.30 102.36 -49.95
C ALA A 236 67.91 101.24 -48.95
N GLN A 237 66.67 101.17 -48.46
CA GLN A 237 66.28 100.14 -47.48
C GLN A 237 65.05 99.29 -47.83
N GLU A 238 64.28 99.63 -48.88
CA GLU A 238 63.07 98.88 -49.23
C GLU A 238 63.36 97.48 -49.83
N GLU A 239 64.54 97.25 -50.42
CA GLU A 239 64.85 95.97 -51.08
C GLU A 239 65.35 94.86 -50.12
N ALA A 240 65.76 95.18 -48.88
CA ALA A 240 66.33 94.19 -47.96
C ALA A 240 65.34 93.64 -46.91
N GLY A 241 64.22 94.34 -46.66
CA GLY A 241 63.20 93.94 -45.69
C GLY A 241 62.18 92.94 -46.25
N GLN A 242 61.78 93.12 -47.50
CA GLN A 242 60.73 92.31 -48.15
C GLN A 242 61.16 90.84 -48.33
N ALA A 243 62.45 90.58 -48.57
CA ALA A 243 62.99 89.22 -48.71
C ALA A 243 63.04 88.41 -47.39
N ARG A 244 63.04 89.06 -46.22
CA ARG A 244 63.08 88.36 -44.91
C ARG A 244 61.68 88.01 -44.42
N GLU A 245 60.69 88.89 -44.61
CA GLU A 245 59.29 88.62 -44.26
C GLU A 245 58.67 87.52 -45.15
N GLU A 246 59.05 87.45 -46.43
CA GLU A 246 58.62 86.34 -47.31
C GLU A 246 59.23 84.99 -46.89
N THR A 247 60.45 84.98 -46.35
CA THR A 247 61.11 83.76 -45.87
C THR A 247 60.49 83.25 -44.57
N ASP A 248 60.10 84.14 -43.65
CA ASP A 248 59.48 83.76 -42.38
C ASP A 248 58.00 83.35 -42.58
N ARG A 249 57.25 84.02 -43.47
CA ARG A 249 55.90 83.58 -43.87
C ARG A 249 55.92 82.22 -44.55
N ALA A 250 56.87 81.97 -45.46
CA ALA A 250 57.03 80.66 -46.09
C ALA A 250 57.36 79.55 -45.07
N ARG A 251 58.14 79.86 -44.01
CA ARG A 251 58.44 78.90 -42.93
C ARG A 251 57.23 78.61 -42.04
N GLU A 252 56.45 79.63 -41.70
CA GLU A 252 55.22 79.48 -40.93
C GLU A 252 54.15 78.70 -41.69
N GLU A 253 54.00 78.95 -43.00
CA GLU A 253 53.11 78.20 -43.89
C GLU A 253 53.55 76.74 -44.04
N THR A 254 54.86 76.47 -44.14
CA THR A 254 55.38 75.10 -44.20
C THR A 254 55.16 74.37 -42.86
N ALA A 255 55.34 75.06 -41.73
CA ALA A 255 55.08 74.50 -40.41
C ALA A 255 53.59 74.26 -40.15
N ALA A 256 52.70 75.12 -40.67
CA ALA A 256 51.26 74.91 -40.65
C ALA A 256 50.85 73.71 -41.51
N ALA A 257 51.37 73.61 -42.74
CA ALA A 257 51.12 72.48 -43.64
C ALA A 257 51.58 71.13 -43.05
N VAL A 258 52.69 71.10 -42.30
CA VAL A 258 53.15 69.90 -41.59
C VAL A 258 52.20 69.53 -40.45
N ARG A 259 51.73 70.50 -39.65
CA ARG A 259 50.75 70.25 -38.58
C ARG A 259 49.41 69.77 -39.12
N ASP A 260 48.94 70.33 -40.23
CA ASP A 260 47.70 69.92 -40.88
C ASP A 260 47.82 68.49 -41.46
N ARG A 261 49.00 68.14 -42.00
CA ARG A 261 49.28 66.77 -42.45
C ARG A 261 49.31 65.78 -41.28
N GLU A 262 49.98 66.11 -40.19
CA GLU A 262 50.03 65.27 -38.98
C GLU A 262 48.64 65.10 -38.35
N GLN A 263 47.81 66.14 -38.37
CA GLN A 263 46.42 66.08 -37.90
C GLN A 263 45.56 65.19 -38.81
N ALA A 264 45.68 65.34 -40.13
CA ALA A 264 44.99 64.49 -41.09
C ALA A 264 45.41 63.01 -40.97
N GLU A 265 46.68 62.73 -40.73
CA GLU A 265 47.17 61.37 -40.48
C GLU A 265 46.57 60.77 -39.18
N ARG A 266 46.48 61.56 -38.11
CA ARG A 266 45.83 61.14 -36.85
C ARG A 266 44.33 60.87 -37.03
N ASP A 267 43.65 61.71 -37.82
CA ASP A 267 42.22 61.55 -38.09
C ASP A 267 41.94 60.30 -38.94
N VAL A 268 42.82 59.97 -39.90
CA VAL A 268 42.75 58.72 -40.67
C VAL A 268 42.96 57.49 -39.78
N ILE A 269 43.94 57.54 -38.86
CA ILE A 269 44.17 56.44 -37.90
C ILE A 269 42.97 56.29 -36.95
N ALA A 270 42.42 57.40 -36.45
CA ALA A 270 41.25 57.38 -35.58
C ALA A 270 39.99 56.86 -36.31
N ALA A 271 39.82 57.21 -37.60
CA ALA A 271 38.72 56.70 -38.42
C ALA A 271 38.83 55.18 -38.64
N ARG A 272 40.04 54.67 -38.94
CA ARG A 272 40.28 53.22 -39.08
C ARG A 272 40.03 52.46 -37.77
N ALA A 273 40.47 53.00 -36.64
CA ALA A 273 40.20 52.38 -35.34
C ALA A 273 38.70 52.31 -35.00
N ARG A 274 37.91 53.32 -35.41
CA ARG A 274 36.44 53.31 -35.26
C ARG A 274 35.77 52.29 -36.18
N GLU A 275 36.26 52.14 -37.41
CA GLU A 275 35.78 51.13 -38.36
C GLU A 275 36.05 49.71 -37.84
N GLU A 276 37.26 49.43 -37.37
CA GLU A 276 37.62 48.15 -36.77
C GLU A 276 36.78 47.82 -35.53
N ALA A 277 36.54 48.81 -34.66
CA ALA A 277 35.65 48.65 -33.50
C ALA A 277 34.18 48.37 -33.92
N ALA A 278 33.70 49.02 -34.97
CA ALA A 278 32.34 48.79 -35.50
C ALA A 278 32.20 47.40 -36.14
N VAL A 279 33.25 46.90 -36.82
CA VAL A 279 33.29 45.53 -37.35
C VAL A 279 33.27 44.50 -36.22
N GLN A 280 34.08 44.69 -35.18
CA GLN A 280 34.10 43.78 -34.02
C GLN A 280 32.75 43.75 -33.28
N GLU A 281 32.07 44.88 -33.12
CA GLU A 281 30.75 44.89 -32.49
C GLU A 281 29.68 44.22 -33.37
N ARG A 282 29.78 44.36 -34.70
CA ARG A 282 28.91 43.65 -35.64
C ARG A 282 29.12 42.14 -35.57
N GLU A 283 30.37 41.67 -35.49
CA GLU A 283 30.69 40.25 -35.33
C GLU A 283 30.13 39.69 -34.01
N ARG A 284 30.33 40.39 -32.89
CA ARG A 284 29.73 40.01 -31.60
C ARG A 284 28.21 39.99 -31.64
N ALA A 285 27.57 40.93 -32.34
CA ALA A 285 26.13 40.95 -32.51
C ALA A 285 25.62 39.73 -33.32
N VAL A 286 26.35 39.34 -34.37
CA VAL A 286 26.04 38.13 -35.16
C VAL A 286 26.22 36.87 -34.33
N GLU A 287 27.30 36.75 -33.55
CA GLU A 287 27.53 35.60 -32.66
C GLU A 287 26.42 35.47 -31.61
N ARG A 288 25.99 36.59 -31.00
CA ARG A 288 24.86 36.62 -30.06
C ARG A 288 23.56 36.18 -30.74
N ALA A 289 23.31 36.61 -31.98
CA ALA A 289 22.12 36.21 -32.73
C ALA A 289 22.13 34.70 -33.06
N VAL A 290 23.27 34.16 -33.51
CA VAL A 290 23.41 32.72 -33.78
C VAL A 290 23.27 31.88 -32.51
N ALA A 291 23.80 32.33 -31.38
CA ALA A 291 23.61 31.67 -30.09
C ALA A 291 22.14 31.70 -29.63
N ALA A 292 21.45 32.83 -29.83
CA ALA A 292 20.02 32.96 -29.54
C ALA A 292 19.16 32.04 -30.44
N GLU A 293 19.50 31.89 -31.71
CA GLU A 293 18.80 30.97 -32.61
C GLU A 293 19.00 29.50 -32.23
N ARG A 294 20.22 29.11 -31.82
CA ARG A 294 20.51 27.73 -31.36
C ARG A 294 19.74 27.39 -30.09
N THR A 295 19.74 28.29 -29.12
CA THR A 295 19.00 28.10 -27.86
C THR A 295 17.48 28.07 -28.10
N ALA A 296 16.95 28.90 -29.01
CA ALA A 296 15.55 28.84 -29.42
C ALA A 296 15.20 27.51 -30.13
N ALA A 297 16.10 26.99 -30.98
CA ALA A 297 15.91 25.71 -31.65
C ALA A 297 15.98 24.51 -30.67
N GLU A 298 16.85 24.56 -29.67
CA GLU A 298 16.93 23.58 -28.58
C GLU A 298 15.67 23.61 -27.73
N ALA A 299 15.23 24.78 -27.27
CA ALA A 299 13.98 24.94 -26.53
C ALA A 299 12.76 24.46 -27.35
N GLY A 300 12.77 24.64 -28.68
CA GLY A 300 11.77 24.11 -29.58
C GLY A 300 11.74 22.57 -29.63
N ARG A 301 12.91 21.93 -29.66
CA ARG A 301 13.04 20.46 -29.62
C ARG A 301 12.60 19.90 -28.27
N ASP A 302 13.03 20.52 -27.18
CA ASP A 302 12.67 20.08 -25.82
C ASP A 302 11.15 20.19 -25.60
N ARG A 303 10.53 21.27 -26.09
CA ARG A 303 9.07 21.42 -26.06
C ARG A 303 8.36 20.35 -26.89
N ALA A 304 8.88 19.98 -28.06
CA ALA A 304 8.29 18.92 -28.88
C ALA A 304 8.38 17.55 -28.20
N VAL A 305 9.51 17.24 -27.55
CA VAL A 305 9.68 16.01 -26.75
C VAL A 305 8.70 15.99 -25.58
N ALA A 306 8.60 17.09 -24.82
CA ALA A 306 7.68 17.19 -23.69
C ALA A 306 6.21 17.01 -24.10
N LEU A 307 5.80 17.55 -25.25
CA LEU A 307 4.45 17.34 -25.78
C LEU A 307 4.20 15.88 -26.17
N GLN A 308 5.18 15.23 -26.79
CA GLN A 308 5.06 13.81 -27.16
C GLN A 308 5.00 12.90 -25.91
N GLU A 309 5.77 13.21 -24.87
CA GLU A 309 5.72 12.50 -23.59
C GLU A 309 4.38 12.71 -22.88
N ALA A 310 3.84 13.94 -22.90
CA ALA A 310 2.52 14.23 -22.35
C ALA A 310 1.40 13.46 -23.07
N GLU A 311 1.47 13.33 -24.40
CA GLU A 311 0.51 12.55 -25.19
C GLU A 311 0.60 11.05 -24.89
N ARG A 312 1.83 10.51 -24.74
CA ARG A 312 2.05 9.13 -24.31
C ARG A 312 1.53 8.88 -22.89
N ALA A 313 1.72 9.83 -21.98
CA ALA A 313 1.18 9.75 -20.63
C ALA A 313 -0.36 9.80 -20.64
N ALA A 314 -0.97 10.66 -21.45
CA ALA A 314 -2.43 10.76 -21.57
C ALA A 314 -3.04 9.46 -22.11
N THR A 315 -2.48 8.89 -23.18
CA THR A 315 -2.93 7.60 -23.73
C THR A 315 -2.76 6.44 -22.74
N GLU A 316 -1.68 6.44 -21.96
CA GLU A 316 -1.48 5.43 -20.91
C GLU A 316 -2.49 5.58 -19.75
N VAL A 317 -2.81 6.82 -19.37
CA VAL A 317 -3.87 7.11 -18.38
C VAL A 317 -5.22 6.65 -18.88
N GLU A 318 -5.60 6.92 -20.12
CA GLU A 318 -6.85 6.42 -20.73
C GLU A 318 -6.87 4.89 -20.73
N ARG A 319 -5.76 4.24 -21.12
CA ARG A 319 -5.64 2.78 -21.12
C ARG A 319 -5.78 2.18 -19.73
N LEU A 320 -5.19 2.80 -18.70
CA LEU A 320 -5.31 2.35 -17.31
C LEU A 320 -6.72 2.59 -16.77
N THR A 321 -7.33 3.72 -17.09
CA THR A 321 -8.71 4.04 -16.70
C THR A 321 -9.69 3.02 -17.31
N GLY A 322 -9.52 2.64 -18.57
CA GLY A 322 -10.31 1.58 -19.21
C GLY A 322 -10.13 0.21 -18.53
N LYS A 323 -8.92 -0.14 -18.07
CA LYS A 323 -8.68 -1.38 -17.32
C LYS A 323 -9.34 -1.35 -15.94
N VAL A 324 -9.30 -0.23 -15.24
CA VAL A 324 -9.96 -0.06 -13.93
C VAL A 324 -11.47 -0.23 -14.08
N ALA A 325 -12.08 0.44 -15.07
CA ALA A 325 -13.51 0.30 -15.34
C ALA A 325 -13.91 -1.17 -15.64
N ALA A 326 -13.11 -1.89 -16.44
CA ALA A 326 -13.36 -3.30 -16.72
C ALA A 326 -13.30 -4.18 -15.46
N VAL A 327 -12.31 -3.96 -14.59
CA VAL A 327 -12.18 -4.69 -13.32
C VAL A 327 -13.33 -4.37 -12.36
N GLU A 328 -13.78 -3.12 -12.32
CA GLU A 328 -14.94 -2.72 -11.52
C GLU A 328 -16.24 -3.39 -11.99
N GLU A 329 -16.47 -3.47 -13.32
CA GLU A 329 -17.61 -4.18 -13.88
C GLU A 329 -17.57 -5.70 -13.59
N GLU A 330 -16.39 -6.32 -13.72
CA GLU A 330 -16.20 -7.73 -13.39
C GLU A 330 -16.46 -8.02 -11.90
N ASN A 331 -15.99 -7.14 -11.01
CA ASN A 331 -16.23 -7.23 -9.58
C ASN A 331 -17.71 -7.01 -9.23
N ALA A 332 -18.37 -6.05 -9.85
CA ALA A 332 -19.82 -5.84 -9.68
C ALA A 332 -20.62 -7.07 -10.13
N ALA A 333 -20.24 -7.68 -11.27
CA ALA A 333 -20.85 -8.90 -11.76
C ALA A 333 -20.58 -10.11 -10.82
N ALA A 334 -19.37 -10.22 -10.26
CA ALA A 334 -19.03 -11.24 -9.26
C ALA A 334 -19.86 -11.10 -7.98
N LEU A 335 -19.93 -9.89 -7.42
CA LEU A 335 -20.76 -9.59 -6.25
C LEU A 335 -22.25 -9.86 -6.49
N ALA A 336 -22.76 -9.56 -7.69
CA ALA A 336 -24.13 -9.89 -8.07
C ALA A 336 -24.38 -11.40 -8.13
N ARG A 337 -23.40 -12.19 -8.61
CA ARG A 337 -23.46 -13.66 -8.62
C ARG A 337 -23.43 -14.22 -7.20
N GLU A 338 -22.55 -13.73 -6.34
CA GLU A 338 -22.49 -14.14 -4.94
C GLU A 338 -23.79 -13.81 -4.19
N ARG A 339 -24.33 -12.60 -4.34
CA ARG A 339 -25.63 -12.24 -3.74
C ARG A 339 -26.74 -13.19 -4.19
N LYS A 340 -26.79 -13.54 -5.47
CA LYS A 340 -27.76 -14.53 -5.99
C LYS A 340 -27.56 -15.91 -5.35
N LEU A 341 -26.32 -16.38 -5.18
CA LEU A 341 -26.04 -17.64 -4.49
C LEU A 341 -26.46 -17.60 -3.02
N VAL A 342 -26.11 -16.54 -2.30
CA VAL A 342 -26.51 -16.34 -0.89
C VAL A 342 -28.03 -16.31 -0.74
N THR A 343 -28.75 -15.62 -1.62
CA THR A 343 -30.23 -15.62 -1.58
C THR A 343 -30.83 -17.00 -1.86
N ARG A 344 -30.24 -17.80 -2.77
CA ARG A 344 -30.68 -19.17 -3.04
C ARG A 344 -30.42 -20.10 -1.85
N GLU A 345 -29.24 -20.00 -1.24
CA GLU A 345 -28.91 -20.79 -0.04
C GLU A 345 -29.78 -20.40 1.14
N LYS A 346 -30.06 -19.11 1.34
CA LYS A 346 -31.00 -18.65 2.36
C LYS A 346 -32.41 -19.22 2.13
N ALA A 347 -32.90 -19.18 0.89
CA ALA A 347 -34.20 -19.77 0.56
C ALA A 347 -34.23 -21.30 0.82
N ARG A 348 -33.15 -22.02 0.50
CA ARG A 348 -33.00 -23.46 0.81
C ARG A 348 -32.98 -23.74 2.30
N ALA A 349 -32.29 -22.91 3.07
CA ALA A 349 -32.25 -23.01 4.52
C ALA A 349 -33.63 -22.75 5.14
N ASP A 350 -34.37 -21.75 4.63
CA ASP A 350 -35.73 -21.44 5.07
C ASP A 350 -36.71 -22.57 4.73
N THR A 351 -36.58 -23.21 3.56
CA THR A 351 -37.40 -24.38 3.22
C THR A 351 -37.08 -25.58 4.13
N ALA A 352 -35.80 -25.87 4.36
CA ALA A 352 -35.39 -26.95 5.25
C ALA A 352 -35.83 -26.71 6.71
N ALA A 353 -35.83 -25.45 7.17
CA ALA A 353 -36.34 -25.08 8.47
C ALA A 353 -37.85 -25.34 8.59
N LYS A 354 -38.63 -24.99 7.56
CA LYS A 354 -40.08 -25.27 7.51
C LYS A 354 -40.37 -26.76 7.52
N GLU A 355 -39.65 -27.55 6.72
CA GLU A 355 -39.79 -29.02 6.68
C GLU A 355 -39.47 -29.65 8.06
N ARG A 356 -38.39 -29.19 8.71
CA ARG A 356 -38.04 -29.63 10.06
C ARG A 356 -39.15 -29.31 11.06
N ASP A 357 -39.73 -28.12 10.98
CA ASP A 357 -40.77 -27.69 11.91
C ASP A 357 -42.09 -28.45 11.67
N GLN A 358 -42.43 -28.76 10.42
CA GLN A 358 -43.52 -29.67 10.05
C GLN A 358 -43.29 -31.08 10.62
N ALA A 359 -42.12 -31.68 10.38
CA ALA A 359 -41.79 -33.01 10.91
C ALA A 359 -41.83 -33.05 12.46
N ARG A 360 -41.44 -31.95 13.13
CA ARG A 360 -41.57 -31.82 14.59
C ARG A 360 -43.02 -31.74 15.04
N ALA A 361 -43.88 -31.04 14.30
CA ALA A 361 -45.30 -30.96 14.61
C ALA A 361 -45.99 -32.33 14.42
N GLU A 362 -45.69 -33.04 13.33
CA GLU A 362 -46.16 -34.41 13.09
C GLU A 362 -45.71 -35.36 14.19
N LEU A 363 -44.42 -35.32 14.57
CA LEU A 363 -43.90 -36.14 15.66
C LEU A 363 -44.61 -35.86 17.00
N ARG A 364 -44.98 -34.60 17.27
CA ARG A 364 -45.77 -34.25 18.47
C ARG A 364 -47.17 -34.85 18.39
N LEU A 365 -47.84 -34.74 17.25
CA LEU A 365 -49.16 -35.34 17.05
C LEU A 365 -49.13 -36.85 17.23
N GLU A 366 -48.13 -37.54 16.67
CA GLU A 366 -47.97 -38.99 16.86
C GLU A 366 -47.67 -39.38 18.31
N ARG A 367 -46.89 -38.56 19.04
CA ARG A 367 -46.68 -38.79 20.47
C ARG A 367 -47.98 -38.69 21.27
N VAL A 368 -48.80 -37.68 20.99
CA VAL A 368 -50.12 -37.54 21.63
C VAL A 368 -51.01 -38.74 21.30
N ARG A 369 -51.09 -39.15 20.02
CA ARG A 369 -51.84 -40.36 19.62
C ARG A 369 -51.35 -41.62 20.32
N LEU A 370 -50.04 -41.79 20.49
CA LEU A 370 -49.47 -42.92 21.22
C LEU A 370 -49.79 -42.86 22.71
N GLU A 371 -49.82 -41.66 23.32
CA GLU A 371 -50.22 -41.46 24.71
C GLU A 371 -51.71 -41.79 24.90
N ASP A 372 -52.58 -41.34 24.00
CA ASP A 372 -54.01 -41.66 24.00
C ASP A 372 -54.24 -43.18 23.86
N LEU A 373 -53.58 -43.83 22.89
CA LEU A 373 -53.67 -45.29 22.70
C LEU A 373 -53.13 -46.07 23.91
N ARG A 374 -52.11 -45.55 24.60
CA ARG A 374 -51.62 -46.15 25.84
C ARG A 374 -52.64 -46.01 26.96
N ALA A 375 -53.27 -44.85 27.10
CA ALA A 375 -54.33 -44.61 28.07
C ALA A 375 -55.55 -45.51 27.82
N GLU A 376 -55.99 -45.66 26.56
CA GLU A 376 -57.05 -46.59 26.17
C GLU A 376 -56.70 -48.04 26.51
N LEU A 377 -55.46 -48.45 26.24
CA LEU A 377 -54.99 -49.80 26.53
C LEU A 377 -54.89 -50.06 28.05
N GLU A 378 -54.48 -49.08 28.83
CA GLU A 378 -54.51 -49.14 30.30
C GLU A 378 -55.95 -49.20 30.83
N ALA A 379 -56.86 -48.39 30.29
CA ALA A 379 -58.29 -48.43 30.64
C ALA A 379 -58.89 -49.81 30.32
N ALA A 380 -58.65 -50.36 29.13
CA ALA A 380 -59.11 -51.70 28.75
C ALA A 380 -58.51 -52.80 29.65
N ARG A 381 -57.24 -52.66 30.07
CA ARG A 381 -56.63 -53.57 31.04
C ARG A 381 -57.28 -53.47 32.42
N ALA A 382 -57.59 -52.26 32.87
CA ALA A 382 -58.27 -52.02 34.14
C ALA A 382 -59.70 -52.58 34.11
N GLU A 383 -60.45 -52.37 33.03
CA GLU A 383 -61.77 -52.97 32.82
C GLU A 383 -61.70 -54.51 32.80
N ALA A 384 -60.74 -55.09 32.09
CA ALA A 384 -60.53 -56.53 32.08
C ALA A 384 -60.17 -57.08 33.48
N ALA A 385 -59.39 -56.33 34.27
CA ALA A 385 -59.11 -56.67 35.66
C ALA A 385 -60.37 -56.62 36.54
N GLN A 386 -61.18 -55.56 36.43
CA GLN A 386 -62.45 -55.44 37.13
C GLN A 386 -63.44 -56.55 36.74
N LEU A 387 -63.53 -56.92 35.46
CA LEU A 387 -64.36 -58.04 35.00
C LEU A 387 -63.88 -59.38 35.57
N ARG A 388 -62.56 -59.60 35.66
CA ARG A 388 -62.00 -60.78 36.33
C ARG A 388 -62.31 -60.80 37.81
N GLU A 389 -62.19 -59.67 38.52
CA GLU A 389 -62.57 -59.56 39.93
C GLU A 389 -64.06 -59.84 40.14
N ARG A 390 -64.92 -59.32 39.27
CA ARG A 390 -66.37 -59.61 39.29
C ARG A 390 -66.66 -61.09 39.02
N ALA A 391 -65.96 -61.71 38.08
CA ALA A 391 -66.11 -63.14 37.79
C ALA A 391 -65.66 -64.00 38.99
N VAL A 392 -64.52 -63.68 39.60
CA VAL A 392 -64.03 -64.37 40.82
C VAL A 392 -65.00 -64.16 41.98
N ALA A 393 -65.53 -62.95 42.18
CA ALA A 393 -66.51 -62.67 43.23
C ALA A 393 -67.86 -63.38 42.99
N ALA A 394 -68.25 -63.59 41.73
CA ALA A 394 -69.44 -64.36 41.37
C ALA A 394 -69.23 -65.87 41.62
N GLU A 395 -68.07 -66.42 41.27
CA GLU A 395 -67.71 -67.81 41.58
C GLU A 395 -67.67 -68.07 43.10
N LEU A 396 -67.18 -67.11 43.89
CA LEU A 396 -67.14 -67.20 45.36
C LEU A 396 -68.52 -67.09 46.05
N ARG A 397 -69.58 -66.64 45.36
CA ARG A 397 -70.96 -66.62 45.88
C ARG A 397 -71.80 -67.82 45.45
N ALA A 398 -71.32 -68.59 44.48
CA ALA A 398 -72.05 -69.71 43.88
C ALA A 398 -71.56 -71.09 44.38
N GLY A 399 -70.50 -71.13 45.19
CA GLY A 399 -70.10 -72.28 46.01
C GLY A 399 -70.35 -72.00 47.47
#